data_AF-A0A4Q1AIT6-F1
#
_entry.id   AF-A0A4Q1AIT6-F1
#
_cell.length_a   1.000
_cell.length_b   1.000
_cell.length_c   1.000
_cell.angle_alpha   90.00
_cell.angle_beta   90.00
_cell.angle_gamma   90.00
#
_symmetry.space_group_name_H-M   'P 1'
#
loop_
_entity.id
_entity.type
_entity.pdbx_description
1 polymer ?
#
loop_
_entity_poly.entity_id
_entity_poly.type
_entity_poly.pdbx_seq_one_letter_code
_entity_poly.pdbx_strand_id
1 'polypeptide(L)'
;MFLQRLKLFFITVTVLGTIFLIYSIYNTYKFKTSDLNEKTQNRITQKTQYLQKLAYQKFGVKREIPVRVSNKMPSNLFGAATLSQSGEIVVFLNKKRFKESVDYMINDVLPHEYAHALMFVFGDLSRENGGHSLKWQNICKALEGKRCNRFVNHNDVIFGKTNIF
;
A
#
# COMPACT_ATOMS: atom_id res chain seq x y z
N MET A 1 -49.77 9.59 -24.32
CA MET A 1 -48.37 9.57 -24.85
C MET A 1 -47.31 9.86 -23.79
N PHE A 2 -47.46 10.86 -22.91
CA PHE A 2 -46.47 11.18 -21.88
C PHE A 2 -46.13 10.00 -20.94
N LEU A 3 -47.14 9.33 -20.37
CA LEU A 3 -46.94 8.19 -19.47
C LEU A 3 -46.20 7.01 -20.13
N GLN A 4 -46.42 6.76 -21.42
CA GLN A 4 -45.71 5.72 -22.17
C GLN A 4 -44.23 6.10 -22.40
N ARG A 5 -43.96 7.36 -22.74
CA ARG A 5 -42.57 7.87 -22.88
C ARG A 5 -41.83 7.82 -21.53
N LEU A 6 -42.51 8.17 -20.44
CA LEU A 6 -41.96 8.11 -19.09
C LEU A 6 -41.64 6.65 -18.68
N LYS A 7 -42.56 5.72 -18.94
CA LYS A 7 -42.33 4.29 -18.70
C LYS A 7 -41.12 3.77 -19.48
N LEU A 8 -41.02 4.12 -20.76
CA LEU A 8 -39.89 3.71 -21.61
C LEU A 8 -38.57 4.27 -21.07
N PHE A 9 -38.54 5.55 -20.67
CA PHE A 9 -37.37 6.17 -20.04
C PHE A 9 -36.91 5.42 -18.79
N PHE A 10 -37.80 5.12 -17.86
CA PHE A 10 -37.45 4.35 -16.65
C PHE A 10 -36.95 2.94 -16.96
N ILE A 11 -37.53 2.26 -17.96
CA ILE A 11 -37.05 0.96 -18.42
C ILE A 11 -35.63 1.08 -18.97
N THR A 12 -35.37 2.07 -19.82
CA THR A 12 -34.03 2.31 -20.38
C THR A 12 -33.01 2.60 -19.28
N VAL A 13 -33.33 3.47 -18.33
CA VAL A 13 -32.45 3.78 -17.19
C VAL A 13 -32.18 2.54 -16.35
N THR A 14 -33.21 1.73 -16.08
CA THR A 14 -33.07 0.47 -15.35
C THR A 14 -32.14 -0.50 -16.08
N VAL A 15 -32.35 -0.71 -17.38
CA VAL A 15 -31.51 -1.61 -18.20
C VAL A 15 -30.05 -1.14 -18.22
N LEU A 16 -29.81 0.16 -18.46
CA LEU A 16 -28.46 0.72 -18.45
C LEU A 16 -27.81 0.61 -17.06
N GLY A 17 -28.57 0.87 -16.00
CA GLY A 17 -28.12 0.71 -14.62
C GLY A 17 -27.74 -0.75 -14.29
N THR A 18 -28.54 -1.71 -14.74
CA THR A 18 -28.24 -3.14 -14.56
C THR A 18 -26.98 -3.55 -15.31
N ILE A 19 -26.82 -3.13 -16.57
CA ILE A 19 -25.60 -3.41 -17.36
C ILE A 19 -24.37 -2.82 -16.66
N PHE A 20 -24.45 -1.56 -16.21
CA PHE A 20 -23.37 -0.90 -15.49
C PHE A 20 -23.03 -1.62 -14.17
N LEU A 21 -24.03 -2.07 -13.42
CA LEU A 21 -23.84 -2.82 -12.18
C LEU A 21 -23.10 -4.14 -12.45
N ILE A 22 -23.53 -4.91 -13.45
CA ILE A 22 -22.88 -6.18 -13.84
C ILE A 22 -21.42 -5.93 -14.24
N TYR A 23 -21.17 -4.90 -15.05
CA TYR A 23 -19.82 -4.51 -15.46
C TYR A 23 -18.94 -4.14 -14.25
N SER A 24 -19.48 -3.35 -13.32
CA SER A 24 -18.78 -2.94 -12.09
C SER A 24 -18.45 -4.12 -11.18
N ILE A 25 -19.39 -5.06 -11.01
CA ILE A 25 -19.19 -6.30 -10.24
C ILE A 25 -18.09 -7.15 -10.89
N TYR A 26 -18.16 -7.35 -12.21
CA TYR A 26 -17.17 -8.13 -12.96
C TYR A 26 -15.76 -7.54 -12.81
N ASN A 27 -15.60 -6.23 -13.02
CA ASN A 27 -14.32 -5.55 -12.86
C ASN A 27 -13.79 -5.62 -11.42
N THR A 28 -14.69 -5.52 -10.45
CA THR A 28 -14.33 -5.64 -9.04
C THR A 28 -13.83 -7.03 -8.71
N TYR A 29 -14.52 -8.07 -9.22
CA TYR A 29 -14.12 -9.46 -9.06
C TYR A 29 -12.77 -9.73 -9.72
N LYS A 30 -12.62 -9.36 -11.00
CA LYS A 30 -11.38 -9.52 -11.78
C LYS A 30 -10.18 -8.94 -11.05
N PHE A 31 -10.29 -7.73 -10.49
CA PHE A 31 -9.19 -7.14 -9.72
C PHE A 31 -8.88 -7.89 -8.42
N LYS A 32 -9.90 -8.36 -7.71
CA LYS A 32 -9.69 -9.08 -6.43
C LYS A 32 -8.91 -10.37 -6.67
N THR A 33 -9.26 -11.12 -7.71
CA THR A 33 -8.70 -12.44 -8.01
C THR A 33 -7.41 -12.41 -8.83
N SER A 34 -7.23 -11.43 -9.73
CA SER A 34 -6.04 -11.34 -10.59
C SER A 34 -4.92 -10.55 -9.93
N ASP A 35 -3.66 -10.89 -10.16
CA ASP A 35 -2.54 -10.08 -9.69
C ASP A 35 -2.55 -8.67 -10.27
N LEU A 36 -1.73 -7.78 -9.67
CA LEU A 36 -1.51 -6.46 -10.25
C LEU A 36 -0.96 -6.63 -11.66
N ASN A 37 -1.28 -5.70 -12.57
CA ASN A 37 -0.74 -5.78 -13.92
C ASN A 37 0.81 -5.74 -13.89
N GLU A 38 1.43 -6.36 -14.91
CA GLU A 38 2.88 -6.52 -15.00
C GLU A 38 3.61 -5.17 -14.91
N LYS A 39 3.07 -4.12 -15.56
CA LYS A 39 3.62 -2.76 -15.48
C LYS A 39 3.73 -2.27 -14.03
N THR A 40 2.71 -2.53 -13.20
CA THR A 40 2.71 -2.13 -11.79
C THR A 40 3.70 -2.96 -10.98
N GLN A 41 3.74 -4.27 -11.22
CA GLN A 41 4.71 -5.16 -10.57
C GLN A 41 6.16 -4.72 -10.87
N ASN A 42 6.47 -4.43 -12.14
CA ASN A 42 7.78 -3.96 -12.55
C ASN A 42 8.15 -2.64 -11.88
N ARG A 43 7.20 -1.71 -11.74
CA ARG A 43 7.43 -0.44 -11.02
C ARG A 43 7.69 -0.66 -9.52
N ILE A 44 6.99 -1.60 -8.88
CA ILE A 44 7.25 -1.96 -7.48
C ILE A 44 8.65 -2.54 -7.33
N THR A 45 9.04 -3.46 -8.22
CA THR A 45 10.38 -4.08 -8.21
C THR A 45 11.47 -3.05 -8.41
N GLN A 46 11.35 -2.18 -9.42
CA GLN A 46 12.31 -1.11 -9.69
C GLN A 46 12.43 -0.16 -8.49
N LYS A 47 11.30 0.25 -7.90
CA LYS A 47 11.32 1.12 -6.72
C LYS A 47 11.93 0.42 -5.50
N THR A 48 11.67 -0.88 -5.30
CA THR A 48 12.27 -1.68 -4.23
C THR A 48 13.79 -1.75 -4.36
N GLN A 49 14.29 -2.09 -5.56
CA GLN A 49 15.73 -2.14 -5.83
C GLN A 49 16.40 -0.78 -5.63
N TYR A 50 15.71 0.29 -6.03
CA TYR A 50 16.18 1.64 -5.79
C TYR A 50 16.27 1.98 -4.30
N LEU A 51 15.26 1.62 -3.50
CA LEU A 51 15.26 1.81 -2.04
C LEU A 51 16.34 0.97 -1.36
N GLN A 52 16.57 -0.27 -1.81
CA GLN A 52 17.67 -1.12 -1.34
C GLN A 52 19.03 -0.46 -1.60
N LYS A 53 19.25 0.09 -2.81
CA LYS A 53 20.46 0.85 -3.15
C LYS A 53 20.63 2.06 -2.23
N LEU A 54 19.59 2.85 -2.01
CA LEU A 54 19.66 4.00 -1.10
C LEU A 54 19.94 3.57 0.34
N ALA A 55 19.32 2.48 0.82
CA ALA A 55 19.54 1.95 2.15
C ALA A 55 21.00 1.53 2.37
N TYR A 56 21.60 0.88 1.36
CA TYR A 56 23.02 0.57 1.38
C TYR A 56 23.89 1.82 1.35
N GLN A 57 23.65 2.74 0.42
CA GLN A 57 24.48 3.93 0.22
C GLN A 57 24.45 4.90 1.41
N LYS A 58 23.29 5.07 2.05
CA LYS A 58 23.09 6.07 3.10
C LYS A 58 23.26 5.51 4.52
N PHE A 59 23.04 4.21 4.70
CA PHE A 59 23.03 3.58 6.03
C PHE A 59 23.88 2.31 6.13
N GLY A 60 24.54 1.87 5.05
CA GLY A 60 25.36 0.65 5.05
C GLY A 60 24.54 -0.64 5.17
N VAL A 61 23.21 -0.58 5.02
CA VAL A 61 22.33 -1.75 5.16
C VAL A 61 22.46 -2.65 3.94
N LYS A 62 23.07 -3.82 4.13
CA LYS A 62 23.23 -4.88 3.10
C LYS A 62 22.08 -5.90 3.10
N ARG A 63 21.26 -5.88 4.15
CA ARG A 63 20.17 -6.84 4.32
C ARG A 63 19.09 -6.59 3.27
N GLU A 64 18.73 -7.63 2.54
CA GLU A 64 17.58 -7.58 1.63
C GLU A 64 16.28 -7.56 2.41
N ILE A 65 15.41 -6.60 2.06
CA ILE A 65 14.08 -6.45 2.64
C ILE A 65 13.06 -6.76 1.53
N PRO A 66 12.36 -7.91 1.59
CA PRO A 66 11.34 -8.26 0.61
C PRO A 66 10.12 -7.32 0.71
N VAL A 67 9.59 -6.95 -0.47
CA VAL A 67 8.35 -6.21 -0.62
C VAL A 67 7.31 -7.13 -1.26
N ARG A 68 6.19 -7.36 -0.58
CA ARG A 68 5.11 -8.26 -1.02
C ARG A 68 3.79 -7.50 -1.15
N VAL A 69 3.03 -7.79 -2.20
CA VAL A 69 1.67 -7.25 -2.36
C VAL A 69 0.69 -8.21 -1.71
N SER A 70 -0.11 -7.73 -0.75
CA SER A 70 -1.07 -8.53 -0.02
C SER A 70 -2.51 -8.14 -0.34
N ASN A 71 -3.35 -9.13 -0.61
CA ASN A 71 -4.81 -8.97 -0.76
C ASN A 71 -5.58 -9.14 0.56
N LYS A 72 -4.91 -9.61 1.62
CA LYS A 72 -5.50 -9.95 2.92
C LYS A 72 -5.55 -8.76 3.88
N MET A 73 -4.81 -7.69 3.62
CA MET A 73 -4.74 -6.53 4.51
C MET A 73 -6.11 -5.84 4.70
N PRO A 74 -6.44 -5.37 5.92
CA PRO A 74 -7.60 -4.53 6.17
C PRO A 74 -7.66 -3.34 5.23
N SER A 75 -8.86 -2.97 4.79
CA SER A 75 -9.02 -1.92 3.78
C SER A 75 -8.60 -0.54 4.28
N ASN A 76 -8.58 -0.27 5.59
CA ASN A 76 -8.14 1.00 6.15
C ASN A 76 -6.62 1.22 6.05
N LEU A 77 -5.82 0.16 5.92
CA LEU A 77 -4.36 0.25 5.84
C LEU A 77 -3.86 0.36 4.39
N PHE A 78 -2.77 1.10 4.18
CA PHE A 78 -2.12 1.22 2.88
C PHE A 78 -0.90 0.30 2.75
N GLY A 79 -0.10 0.22 3.79
CA GLY A 79 1.06 -0.66 3.87
C GLY A 79 1.30 -1.11 5.30
N ALA A 80 2.30 -1.97 5.48
CA ALA A 80 2.85 -2.31 6.78
C ALA A 80 4.26 -2.87 6.61
N ALA A 81 5.21 -2.42 7.42
CA ALA A 81 6.42 -3.17 7.71
C ALA A 81 6.19 -4.13 8.88
N THR A 82 6.74 -5.34 8.81
CA THR A 82 6.57 -6.36 9.84
C THR A 82 7.91 -6.95 10.24
N LEU A 83 8.06 -7.26 11.52
CA LEU A 83 9.18 -8.03 12.08
C LEU A 83 8.61 -9.32 12.71
N SER A 84 8.97 -10.48 12.15
CA SER A 84 8.55 -11.78 12.68
C SER A 84 9.33 -12.15 13.95
N GLN A 85 8.86 -13.17 14.67
CA GLN A 85 9.58 -13.73 15.82
C GLN A 85 10.93 -14.36 15.42
N SER A 86 11.03 -14.90 14.19
CA SER A 86 12.29 -15.40 13.63
C SER A 86 13.22 -14.28 13.13
N GLY A 87 12.81 -13.02 13.29
CA GLY A 87 13.58 -11.86 12.87
C GLY A 87 13.45 -11.51 11.39
N GLU A 88 12.52 -12.14 10.64
CA GLU A 88 12.23 -11.80 9.24
C GLU A 88 11.57 -10.42 9.17
N ILE A 89 12.12 -9.54 8.33
CA ILE A 89 11.57 -8.20 8.08
C ILE A 89 10.97 -8.20 6.69
N VAL A 90 9.69 -7.84 6.57
CA VAL A 90 8.96 -7.81 5.29
C VAL A 90 8.15 -6.53 5.21
N VAL A 91 8.11 -5.92 4.02
CA VAL A 91 7.19 -4.82 3.69
C VAL A 91 6.01 -5.38 2.92
N PHE A 92 4.80 -5.07 3.38
CA PHE A 92 3.55 -5.40 2.70
C PHE A 92 2.88 -4.16 2.14
N LEU A 93 2.43 -4.24 0.89
CA LEU A 93 1.60 -3.22 0.25
C LEU A 93 0.18 -3.76 0.07
N ASN A 94 -0.83 -2.97 0.43
CA ASN A 94 -2.22 -3.38 0.30
C ASN A 94 -2.67 -3.34 -1.17
N LYS A 95 -2.91 -4.50 -1.78
CA LYS A 95 -3.40 -4.64 -3.15
C LYS A 95 -4.64 -3.79 -3.40
N LYS A 96 -5.55 -3.68 -2.41
CA LYS A 96 -6.83 -2.96 -2.55
C LYS A 96 -6.61 -1.47 -2.86
N ARG A 97 -5.55 -0.86 -2.32
CA ARG A 97 -5.24 0.57 -2.47
C ARG A 97 -4.63 0.93 -3.82
N PHE A 98 -4.11 -0.06 -4.57
CA PHE A 98 -3.65 0.18 -5.94
C PHE A 98 -4.78 0.53 -6.92
N LYS A 99 -6.05 0.28 -6.57
CA LYS A 99 -7.20 0.78 -7.36
C LYS A 99 -7.33 2.30 -7.31
N GLU A 100 -6.90 2.91 -6.21
CA GLU A 100 -7.08 4.34 -5.96
C GLU A 100 -5.95 5.13 -6.60
N SER A 101 -4.69 4.74 -6.34
CA SER A 101 -3.54 5.36 -6.97
C SER A 101 -2.31 4.47 -6.89
N VAL A 102 -1.83 4.01 -8.06
CA VAL A 102 -0.55 3.28 -8.17
C VAL A 102 0.62 4.19 -7.80
N ASP A 103 0.58 5.45 -8.22
CA ASP A 103 1.69 6.38 -8.00
C ASP A 103 1.86 6.72 -6.53
N TYR A 104 0.77 6.86 -5.78
CA TYR A 104 0.81 7.08 -4.34
C TYR A 104 1.37 5.85 -3.61
N MET A 105 0.91 4.65 -3.97
CA MET A 105 1.40 3.41 -3.36
C MET A 105 2.91 3.21 -3.56
N ILE A 106 3.44 3.58 -4.73
CA ILE A 106 4.84 3.35 -5.07
C ILE A 106 5.75 4.49 -4.59
N ASN A 107 5.32 5.74 -4.67
CA ASN A 107 6.20 6.88 -4.39
C ASN A 107 6.07 7.42 -2.96
N ASP A 108 4.97 7.11 -2.28
CA ASP A 108 4.69 7.62 -0.94
C ASP A 108 4.65 6.47 0.07
N VAL A 109 3.77 5.48 -0.14
CA VAL A 109 3.56 4.37 0.81
C VAL A 109 4.78 3.44 0.88
N LEU A 110 5.31 3.00 -0.26
CA LEU A 110 6.43 2.07 -0.26
C LEU A 110 7.69 2.64 0.44
N PRO A 111 8.18 3.86 0.16
CA PRO A 111 9.29 4.44 0.92
C PRO A 111 8.99 4.62 2.42
N HIS A 112 7.74 4.95 2.76
CA HIS A 112 7.28 5.09 4.14
C HIS A 112 7.42 3.76 4.91
N GLU A 113 6.87 2.67 4.37
CA GLU A 113 6.97 1.36 5.00
C GLU A 113 8.40 0.82 4.97
N TYR A 114 9.16 1.12 3.92
CA TYR A 114 10.56 0.72 3.84
C TYR A 114 11.41 1.42 4.92
N ALA A 115 11.08 2.66 5.29
CA ALA A 115 11.71 3.34 6.42
C ALA A 115 11.41 2.63 7.75
N HIS A 116 10.17 2.18 7.97
CA HIS A 116 9.82 1.33 9.12
C HIS A 116 10.60 0.02 9.13
N ALA A 117 10.76 -0.62 7.97
CA ALA A 117 11.56 -1.83 7.87
C ALA A 117 13.04 -1.59 8.24
N LEU A 118 13.62 -0.45 7.84
CA LEU A 118 14.96 -0.06 8.27
C LEU A 118 15.05 0.24 9.77
N MET A 119 14.00 0.81 10.38
CA MET A 119 13.94 0.95 11.83
C MET A 119 14.09 -0.40 12.53
N PHE A 120 13.41 -1.44 12.03
CA PHE A 120 13.57 -2.81 12.54
C PHE A 120 14.97 -3.37 12.32
N VAL A 121 15.61 -3.08 11.17
CA VAL A 121 17.02 -3.45 10.93
C VAL A 121 17.95 -2.83 11.99
N PHE A 122 17.68 -1.60 12.42
CA PHE A 122 18.44 -0.91 13.45
C PHE A 122 18.04 -1.28 14.88
N GLY A 123 17.15 -2.25 15.07
CA GLY A 123 16.64 -2.64 16.39
C GLY A 123 15.76 -1.59 17.06
N ASP A 124 15.27 -0.60 16.30
CA ASP A 124 14.45 0.48 16.82
C ASP A 124 12.96 0.11 16.72
N LEU A 125 12.37 -0.23 17.86
CA LEU A 125 10.95 -0.59 18.00
C LEU A 125 10.14 0.52 18.70
N SER A 126 10.65 1.75 18.68
CA SER A 126 9.98 2.88 19.33
C SER A 126 8.56 3.08 18.81
N ARG A 127 7.63 3.33 19.74
CA ARG A 127 6.22 3.66 19.44
C ARG A 127 5.95 5.17 19.52
N GLU A 128 7.01 5.98 19.62
CA GLU A 128 6.91 7.44 19.72
C GLU A 128 6.20 8.01 18.48
N ASN A 129 5.19 8.87 18.69
CA ASN A 129 4.37 9.47 17.61
C ASN A 129 3.76 8.44 16.64
N GLY A 130 3.20 7.35 17.17
CA GLY A 130 2.61 6.29 16.35
C GLY A 130 3.65 5.51 15.54
N GLY A 131 4.94 5.64 15.87
CA GLY A 131 6.03 5.02 15.13
C GLY A 131 6.83 5.94 14.21
N HIS A 132 6.40 7.18 14.05
CA HIS A 132 7.12 8.19 13.26
C HIS A 132 8.05 9.03 14.11
N SER A 133 9.02 8.35 14.73
CA SER A 133 10.10 9.01 15.46
C SER A 133 10.91 9.93 14.53
N LEU A 134 11.73 10.81 15.11
CA LEU A 134 12.62 11.67 14.32
C LEU A 134 13.58 10.84 13.45
N LYS A 135 14.05 9.71 13.98
CA LYS A 135 14.91 8.77 13.26
C LYS A 135 14.18 8.18 12.05
N TRP A 136 12.95 7.70 12.23
CA TRP A 136 12.12 7.22 11.12
C TRP A 136 11.95 8.29 10.04
N GLN A 137 11.63 9.54 10.43
CA GLN A 137 11.44 10.62 9.48
C GLN A 137 12.70 10.90 8.66
N ASN A 138 13.87 10.91 9.32
CA ASN A 138 15.15 11.13 8.66
C ASN A 138 15.46 9.99 7.68
N ILE A 139 15.15 8.74 8.06
CA ILE A 139 15.27 7.59 7.16
C ILE A 139 14.33 7.74 5.96
N CYS A 140 13.05 8.05 6.18
CA CYS A 140 12.07 8.22 5.11
C CYS A 140 12.48 9.32 4.11
N LYS A 141 12.95 10.47 4.61
CA LYS A 141 13.47 11.56 3.76
C LYS A 141 14.73 11.14 2.99
N ALA A 142 15.63 10.40 3.63
CA ALA A 142 16.83 9.88 2.99
C ALA A 142 16.52 8.83 1.91
N LEU A 143 15.42 8.09 2.05
CA LEU A 143 14.85 7.19 1.04
C LEU A 143 14.06 7.93 -0.05
N GLU A 144 14.09 9.26 -0.06
CA GLU A 144 13.39 10.13 -1.00
C GLU A 144 11.86 9.89 -0.99
N GLY A 145 11.31 9.56 0.17
CA GLY A 145 9.87 9.49 0.38
C GLY A 145 9.23 10.89 0.26
N LYS A 146 8.14 10.98 -0.50
CA LYS A 146 7.48 12.27 -0.76
C LYS A 146 6.71 12.82 0.45
N ARG A 147 6.21 11.94 1.32
CA ARG A 147 5.38 12.28 2.49
C ARG A 147 5.89 11.59 3.75
N CYS A 148 6.87 12.21 4.38
CA CYS A 148 7.54 11.71 5.60
C CYS A 148 7.18 12.57 6.81
N ASN A 149 5.89 12.73 7.09
CA ASN A 149 5.40 13.58 8.18
C ASN A 149 5.42 12.79 9.50
N ARG A 150 5.88 13.41 10.59
CA ARG A 150 5.91 12.78 11.93
C ARG A 150 4.56 12.79 12.63
N PHE A 151 3.80 13.86 12.40
CA PHE A 151 2.51 14.09 13.03
C PHE A 151 1.46 13.90 11.94
N VAL A 152 1.01 12.66 11.78
CA VAL A 152 -0.03 12.31 10.80
C VAL A 152 -1.28 11.96 11.58
N ASN A 153 -2.40 12.57 11.23
CA ASN A 153 -3.73 12.28 11.80
C ASN A 153 -4.35 11.01 11.20
N HIS A 154 -3.51 10.10 10.69
CA HIS A 154 -3.90 8.87 10.03
C HIS A 154 -3.40 7.71 10.88
N ASN A 155 -4.22 6.66 11.01
CA ASN A 155 -3.91 5.48 11.81
C ASN A 155 -2.82 4.66 11.12
N ASP A 156 -1.58 5.16 11.17
CA ASP A 156 -0.40 4.44 10.75
C ASP A 156 -0.06 3.46 11.88
N VAL A 157 -0.13 2.17 11.59
CA VAL A 157 -0.01 1.12 12.61
C VAL A 157 1.33 0.45 12.47
N ILE A 158 2.29 0.81 13.34
CA ILE A 158 3.44 -0.07 13.60
C ILE A 158 2.92 -1.31 14.35
N PHE A 159 2.83 -2.43 13.63
CA PHE A 159 2.54 -3.71 14.25
C PHE A 159 3.78 -4.28 14.94
N GLY A 160 3.97 -3.89 16.18
CA GLY A 160 4.81 -4.61 17.13
C GLY A 160 4.10 -5.89 17.58
N LYS A 161 4.42 -7.00 16.92
CA LYS A 161 4.12 -8.41 17.24
C LYS A 161 2.71 -8.95 16.94
N THR A 162 2.78 -10.18 16.41
CA THR A 162 1.83 -11.31 16.30
C THR A 162 0.72 -11.27 15.25
N ASN A 163 0.89 -12.15 14.25
CA ASN A 163 -0.10 -12.70 13.30
C ASN A 163 -0.96 -11.69 12.55
N ILE A 164 -0.47 -11.25 11.39
CA ILE A 164 -1.29 -10.60 10.35
C ILE A 164 -2.03 -11.67 9.49
N PHE A 165 -1.90 -12.95 9.86
CA PHE A 165 -2.60 -14.09 9.28
C PHE A 165 -3.04 -15.08 10.36
#